data_AF-A0AAW9IY13-F1
#
_entry.id   AF-A0AAW9IY13-F1
#
_cell.length_a   1.000
_cell.length_b   1.000
_cell.length_c   1.000
_cell.angle_alpha   90.00
_cell.angle_beta   90.00
_cell.angle_gamma   90.00
#
_symmetry.space_group_name_H-M   'P 1'
#
loop_
_entity.id
_entity.type
_entity.pdbx_description
1 polymer ?
#
loop_
_entity_poly.entity_id
_entity_poly.type
_entity_poly.pdbx_seq_one_letter_code
_entity_poly.pdbx_strand_id
1 'polypeptide(L)'
;DVDNEIKLIEDTCKKFKKKNKDEVTDDIEVLGVTSLNASSVTIRVVGKAKPLSQWKMERELRKDIKKALDEEGVEIPYPKTQIVNNINDNKYI
;
A
#
# COMPACT_ATOMS: atom_id res chain seq x y z
N ASP A 1 8.16 1.07 -8.86
CA ASP A 1 8.96 -0.17 -8.82
C ASP A 1 8.77 -0.75 -7.44
N VAL A 2 8.35 -2.01 -7.35
CA VAL A 2 7.77 -2.59 -6.13
C VAL A 2 8.78 -2.60 -4.99
N ASP A 3 10.05 -2.89 -5.26
CA ASP A 3 11.09 -2.91 -4.23
C ASP A 3 11.35 -1.52 -3.64
N ASN A 4 11.34 -0.48 -4.49
CA ASN A 4 11.48 0.91 -4.04
C ASN A 4 10.27 1.36 -3.20
N GLU A 5 9.06 0.94 -3.58
CA GLU A 5 7.83 1.22 -2.86
C GLU A 5 7.79 0.54 -1.49
N ILE A 6 8.23 -0.72 -1.39
CA ILE A 6 8.36 -1.45 -0.12
C ILE A 6 9.35 -0.73 0.80
N LYS A 7 10.51 -0.33 0.27
CA LYS A 7 11.52 0.40 1.03
C LYS A 7 11.01 1.74 1.55
N LEU A 8 10.23 2.46 0.74
CA LEU A 8 9.57 3.70 1.16
C LEU A 8 8.58 3.44 2.31
N ILE A 9 7.79 2.37 2.23
CA ILE A 9 6.86 1.97 3.29
C ILE A 9 7.63 1.61 4.57
N GLU A 10 8.75 0.87 4.47
CA GLU A 10 9.61 0.54 5.61
C GLU A 10 10.16 1.79 6.29
N ASP A 11 10.69 2.73 5.51
CA ASP A 11 11.25 3.98 6.05
C ASP A 11 10.16 4.85 6.68
N THR A 12 8.96 4.85 6.12
CA THR A 12 7.79 5.50 6.70
C THR A 12 7.39 4.84 8.03
N CYS A 13 7.39 3.52 8.12
CA CYS A 13 7.11 2.78 9.35
C CYS A 13 8.15 3.08 10.45
N LYS A 14 9.44 3.15 10.10
CA LYS A 14 10.52 3.55 11.04
C LYS A 14 10.33 4.97 11.56
N LYS A 15 10.01 5.92 10.66
CA LYS A 15 9.71 7.32 11.04
C LYS A 15 8.47 7.39 11.94
N PHE A 16 7.41 6.65 11.60
CA PHE A 16 6.18 6.59 12.39
C PHE A 16 6.42 6.05 13.79
N LYS A 17 7.17 4.95 13.93
CA LYS A 17 7.55 4.40 15.24
C LYS A 17 8.34 5.44 16.04
N LYS A 18 9.30 6.12 15.43
CA LYS A 18 10.11 7.15 16.11
C LYS A 18 9.26 8.34 16.59
N LYS A 19 8.21 8.71 15.86
CA LYS A 19 7.26 9.78 16.20
C LYS A 19 6.29 9.36 17.31
N ASN A 20 5.87 8.10 17.34
CA ASN A 20 4.84 7.57 18.24
C ASN A 20 5.39 6.54 19.24
N LYS A 21 6.63 6.73 19.74
CA LYS A 21 7.30 5.78 20.65
C LYS A 21 6.51 5.48 21.91
N ASP A 22 5.71 6.43 22.37
CA ASP A 22 4.89 6.26 23.56
C ASP A 22 3.66 5.38 23.30
N GLU A 23 3.22 5.20 22.06
CA GLU A 23 1.99 4.46 21.73
C GLU A 23 2.28 3.13 21.01
N VAL A 24 3.40 3.05 20.30
CA VAL A 24 3.84 1.86 19.55
C VAL A 24 4.79 1.04 20.43
N THR A 25 4.37 -0.16 20.82
CA THR A 25 5.07 -0.97 21.83
C THR A 25 6.10 -1.92 21.24
N ASP A 26 5.89 -2.40 20.01
CA ASP A 26 6.82 -3.29 19.29
C ASP A 26 7.32 -2.64 17.99
N ASP A 27 8.20 -3.33 17.27
CA ASP A 27 8.53 -2.96 15.90
C ASP A 27 7.32 -3.05 14.95
N ILE A 28 7.36 -2.19 13.93
CA ILE A 28 6.44 -2.24 12.81
C ILE A 28 7.18 -2.95 11.69
N GLU A 29 6.71 -4.15 11.35
CA GLU A 29 7.30 -5.01 10.34
C GLU A 29 6.50 -4.92 9.04
N VAL A 30 7.21 -4.69 7.94
CA VAL A 30 6.66 -4.81 6.58
C VAL A 30 6.93 -6.24 6.12
N LEU A 31 5.89 -7.06 6.06
CA LEU A 31 6.00 -8.46 5.62
C LEU A 31 6.16 -8.59 4.10
N GLY A 32 6.08 -7.47 3.38
CA GLY A 32 6.19 -7.40 1.92
C GLY A 32 4.88 -7.73 1.21
N VAL A 33 4.99 -8.22 -0.03
CA VAL A 33 3.87 -8.55 -0.91
C VAL A 33 3.17 -9.82 -0.43
N THR A 34 1.88 -9.73 -0.12
CA THR A 34 1.05 -10.88 0.26
C THR A 34 0.12 -11.36 -0.84
N SER A 35 -0.19 -10.52 -1.83
CA SER A 35 -0.93 -10.96 -3.01
C SER A 35 -0.66 -10.06 -4.22
N LEU A 36 -0.71 -10.67 -5.39
CA LEU A 36 -0.72 -10.02 -6.70
C LEU A 36 -2.13 -10.16 -7.27
N ASN A 37 -2.84 -9.04 -7.40
CA ASN A 37 -4.18 -8.98 -7.96
C ASN A 37 -4.11 -8.50 -9.42
N ALA A 38 -5.22 -8.62 -10.16
CA ALA A 38 -5.28 -8.26 -11.58
C ALA A 38 -4.84 -6.81 -11.90
N SER A 39 -4.92 -5.91 -10.93
CA SER A 39 -4.50 -4.52 -11.07
C SER A 39 -3.84 -3.94 -9.81
N SER A 40 -3.43 -4.75 -8.84
CA SER A 40 -2.83 -4.22 -7.60
C SER A 40 -1.93 -5.21 -6.90
N VAL A 41 -1.05 -4.69 -6.06
CA VAL A 41 -0.21 -5.46 -5.15
C VAL A 41 -0.68 -5.18 -3.72
N THR A 42 -0.90 -6.22 -2.94
CA THR A 42 -1.23 -6.06 -1.51
C THR A 42 0.03 -6.24 -0.69
N ILE A 43 0.41 -5.19 0.05
CA ILE A 43 1.54 -5.19 0.98
C ILE A 43 0.99 -5.27 2.40
N ARG A 44 1.57 -6.17 3.22
CA ARG A 44 1.16 -6.34 4.62
C ARG A 44 2.16 -5.68 5.56
N VAL A 45 1.62 -4.88 6.48
CA VAL A 45 2.36 -4.24 7.56
C VAL A 45 1.73 -4.66 8.89
N VAL A 46 2.55 -5.07 9.85
CA VAL A 46 2.13 -5.54 11.18
C VAL A 46 2.89 -4.76 12.25
N GLY A 47 2.20 -4.34 13.31
CA GLY A 47 2.82 -3.71 14.46
C GLY A 47 1.93 -3.83 15.69
N LYS A 48 2.50 -3.59 16.88
CA LYS A 48 1.74 -3.55 18.13
C LYS A 48 1.72 -2.15 18.72
N ALA A 49 0.56 -1.77 19.23
CA ALA A 49 0.34 -0.51 19.92
C ALA A 49 -0.26 -0.77 21.31
N LYS A 50 -0.21 0.26 22.16
CA LYS A 50 -0.86 0.24 23.47
C LYS A 50 -2.34 -0.15 23.36
N PRO A 51 -2.90 -0.81 24.39
CA PRO A 51 -4.34 -1.10 24.45
C PRO A 51 -5.16 0.16 24.19
N LEU A 52 -6.26 0.03 23.44
CA LEU A 52 -7.15 1.13 23.02
C LEU A 52 -6.57 2.12 21.99
N SER A 53 -5.24 2.15 21.77
CA SER A 53 -4.60 3.03 20.77
C SER A 53 -4.45 2.40 19.38
N GLN A 54 -4.74 1.11 19.23
CA GLN A 54 -4.52 0.34 18.00
C GLN A 54 -5.16 0.99 16.76
N TRP A 55 -6.46 1.28 16.79
CA TRP A 55 -7.16 1.89 15.66
C TRP A 55 -6.69 3.31 15.34
N LYS A 56 -6.28 4.07 16.37
CA LYS A 56 -5.73 5.42 16.19
C LYS A 56 -4.40 5.33 15.44
N MET A 57 -3.49 4.48 15.92
CA MET A 57 -2.17 4.27 15.30
C MET A 57 -2.29 3.68 13.89
N GLU A 58 -3.20 2.73 13.68
CA GLU A 58 -3.44 2.14 12.37
C GLU A 58 -3.92 3.17 11.34
N ARG A 59 -4.84 4.05 11.72
CA ARG A 59 -5.33 5.13 10.84
C ARG A 59 -4.24 6.16 10.53
N GLU A 60 -3.50 6.58 11.54
CA GLU A 60 -2.40 7.53 11.35
C GLU A 60 -1.28 6.94 10.47
N LEU A 61 -0.92 5.67 10.70
CA LEU A 61 0.08 4.96 9.89
C LEU A 61 -0.37 4.85 8.42
N ARG A 62 -1.64 4.48 8.16
CA ARG A 62 -2.17 4.46 6.78
C ARG A 62 -2.11 5.81 6.11
N LYS A 63 -2.42 6.89 6.85
CA LYS A 63 -2.34 8.26 6.33
C LYS A 63 -0.90 8.64 5.99
N ASP A 64 0.05 8.33 6.85
CA ASP A 64 1.47 8.65 6.63
C ASP A 64 2.04 7.82 5.47
N ILE A 65 1.69 6.54 5.35
CA ILE A 65 2.04 5.69 4.19
C ILE A 65 1.45 6.27 2.90
N LYS A 66 0.17 6.64 2.89
CA LYS A 66 -0.48 7.22 1.72
C LYS A 66 0.22 8.49 1.26
N LYS A 67 0.54 9.40 2.19
CA LYS A 67 1.28 10.62 1.89
C LYS A 67 2.66 10.36 1.31
N ALA A 68 3.41 9.44 1.91
CA ALA A 68 4.74 9.08 1.41
C ALA A 68 4.66 8.53 -0.03
N LEU A 69 3.68 7.67 -0.31
CA LEU A 69 3.45 7.14 -1.66
C LEU A 69 3.06 8.25 -2.66
N ASP A 70 2.20 9.20 -2.24
CA ASP A 70 1.81 10.34 -3.07
C ASP A 70 2.98 11.29 -3.37
N GLU A 71 3.85 11.53 -2.40
CA GLU A 71 5.05 12.39 -2.53
C GLU A 71 6.07 11.81 -3.51
N GLU A 72 6.21 10.48 -3.57
CA GLU A 72 7.07 9.77 -4.52
C GLU A 72 6.40 9.50 -5.89
N GLY A 73 5.16 9.98 -6.08
CA GLY A 73 4.43 9.82 -7.34
C GLY A 73 3.93 8.40 -7.61
N VAL A 74 3.78 7.58 -6.57
CA VAL A 74 3.24 6.22 -6.68
C VAL A 74 1.72 6.30 -6.85
N GLU A 75 1.25 6.17 -8.09
CA GLU A 75 -0.19 6.09 -8.37
C GLU A 75 -0.77 4.80 -7.78
N ILE A 76 -1.76 4.94 -6.89
CA ILE A 76 -2.54 3.78 -6.44
C ILE A 76 -3.32 3.27 -7.63
N PRO A 77 -3.11 2.00 -8.04
CA PRO A 77 -3.69 1.53 -9.27
C PRO A 77 -5.21 1.38 -9.12
N TYR A 78 -5.93 1.93 -10.09
CA TYR A 78 -7.36 1.71 -10.27
C TYR A 78 -7.59 0.58 -11.28
N PRO A 79 -8.62 -0.26 -11.09
CA PRO A 79 -8.93 -1.33 -12.03
C PRO A 79 -9.23 -0.73 -13.42
N LYS A 80 -8.38 -1.04 -14.40
CA LYS A 80 -8.59 -0.67 -15.81
C LYS A 80 -9.22 -1.85 -16.54
N THR A 81 -10.47 -1.70 -16.98
CA THR A 81 -11.11 -2.65 -17.90
C THR A 81 -10.88 -2.18 -19.33
N GLN A 82 -10.16 -2.96 -20.13
CA GLN A 82 -10.07 -2.72 -21.58
C GLN A 82 -11.18 -3.49 -22.28
N ILE A 83 -12.04 -2.79 -23.02
CA ILE A 83 -13.05 -3.41 -23.88
C ILE A 83 -12.42 -3.60 -25.25
N VAL A 84 -12.19 -4.86 -25.65
CA VAL A 84 -11.73 -5.20 -27.00
C VAL A 84 -12.96 -5.52 -27.85
N ASN A 85 -13.37 -4.60 -28.71
CA ASN A 85 -14.42 -4.85 -29.69
C ASN A 85 -13.82 -5.58 -30.90
N ASN A 86 -13.99 -6.89 -30.96
CA ASN A 86 -13.74 -7.65 -32.19
C ASN A 86 -14.93 -7.44 -33.13
N ILE A 87 -14.88 -6.35 -33.91
CA ILE A 87 -15.76 -6.22 -35.07
C ILE A 87 -15.23 -7.21 -36.11
N ASN A 88 -15.85 -8.39 -36.17
CA ASN A 88 -15.71 -9.25 -37.33
C ASN A 88 -16.41 -8.56 -38.50
N ASP A 89 -15.68 -7.74 -39.24
CA ASP A 89 -16.06 -7.30 -40.58
C ASP A 89 -16.05 -8.52 -41.50
N ASN A 90 -17.05 -9.40 -41.37
CA ASN A 90 -17.35 -10.39 -42.38
C ASN A 90 -18.08 -9.66 -43.53
N LYS A 91 -17.30 -8.86 -44.26
CA LYS A 91 -17.66 -8.28 -45.54
C LYS A 91 -17.18 -9.28 -46.59
N TYR A 92 -18.10 -9.73 -47.45
CA TYR A 92 -17.93 -10.74 -48.51
C TYR A 92 -17.81 -12.17 -47.92
N ILE A 93 -18.74 -13.12 -48.08
CA ILE A 93 -19.53 -13.57 -49.25
C ILE A 93 -20.86 -14.15 -48.75
#